data_AF-A0A3P1RX52-F1
#
_entry.id   AF-A0A3P1RX52-F1
#
_cell.length_a   1.000
_cell.length_b   1.000
_cell.length_c   1.000
_cell.angle_alpha   90.00
_cell.angle_beta   90.00
_cell.angle_gamma   90.00
#
_symmetry.space_group_name_H-M   'P 1'
#
loop_
_entity.id
_entity.type
_entity.pdbx_description
1 polymer ?
#
loop_
_entity_poly.entity_id
_entity_poly.type
_entity_poly.pdbx_seq_one_letter_code
_entity_poly.pdbx_strand_id
1 'polypeptide(L)'
;MFLAYLDIFSSVGTTEPRYGERRISDTEYASLRRKTPSPEMRRKVNKDVVLPMDDPAIPGHTIEKGETLEADHIVSMDRIAKMEGFDKLTREQQLEILNYEDNFVGLSKSANASKGSKTYEEWTTYVKEGIPINPEFREKMIAREKELEGIIQNMIDSYVKGNGG
;
A
#
# COMPACT_ATOMS: atom_id res chain seq x y z
N MET A 1 -9.68 27.18 -2.40
CA MET A 1 -8.71 27.23 -1.28
C MET A 1 -8.25 25.81 -0.98
N PHE A 2 -7.43 25.22 -1.86
CA PHE A 2 -7.03 23.80 -1.85
C PHE A 2 -5.56 23.61 -2.27
N LEU A 3 -4.74 24.66 -2.11
CA LEU A 3 -3.35 24.69 -2.60
C LEU A 3 -2.32 24.83 -1.48
N ALA A 4 -2.69 24.62 -0.21
CA ALA A 4 -1.76 24.77 0.90
C ALA A 4 -1.29 23.44 1.53
N TYR A 5 -1.82 22.29 1.09
CA TYR A 5 -1.48 20.98 1.69
C TYR A 5 -0.38 20.22 0.95
N LEU A 6 -0.14 20.52 -0.34
CA LEU A 6 0.87 19.82 -1.14
C LEU A 6 2.30 20.36 -0.93
N ASP A 7 2.45 21.64 -0.59
CA ASP A 7 3.78 22.29 -0.56
C ASP A 7 4.63 21.97 0.69
N ILE A 8 4.07 21.28 1.69
CA ILE A 8 4.84 20.81 2.85
C ILE A 8 5.61 19.52 2.54
N PHE A 9 5.16 18.71 1.57
CA PHE A 9 5.76 17.41 1.27
C PHE A 9 6.87 17.45 0.21
N SER A 10 7.00 18.54 -0.54
CA SER A 10 7.95 18.66 -1.66
C SER A 10 9.41 18.89 -1.24
N SER A 11 9.74 19.00 0.05
CA SER A 11 11.12 19.23 0.53
C SER A 11 11.59 18.34 1.68
N VAL A 12 10.81 17.33 2.07
CA VAL A 12 11.14 16.49 3.23
C VAL A 12 11.99 15.31 2.76
N GLY A 13 13.21 15.20 3.29
CA GLY A 13 14.03 14.01 3.10
C GLY A 13 13.26 12.73 3.45
N THR A 14 13.58 11.63 2.78
CA THR A 14 12.98 10.32 3.05
C THR A 14 13.30 9.93 4.48
N THR A 15 12.32 10.03 5.39
CA THR A 15 12.51 9.55 6.75
C THR A 15 12.67 8.05 6.71
N GLU A 16 13.65 7.53 7.45
CA GLU A 16 13.84 6.09 7.52
C GLU A 16 12.63 5.45 8.23
N PRO A 17 11.98 4.44 7.62
CA PRO A 17 10.85 3.76 8.24
C PRO A 17 11.29 3.02 9.49
N ARG A 18 10.54 3.14 10.57
CA ARG A 18 10.88 2.52 11.86
C ARG A 18 9.82 1.50 12.22
N TYR A 19 10.22 0.24 12.21
CA TYR A 19 9.33 -0.88 12.49
C TYR A 19 9.54 -1.44 13.90
N GLY A 20 8.44 -1.83 14.54
CA GLY A 20 8.45 -2.59 15.78
C GLY A 20 7.37 -3.67 15.79
N GLU A 21 7.02 -4.16 16.97
CA GLU A 21 5.82 -4.96 17.13
C GLU A 21 4.57 -4.11 16.90
N ARG A 22 3.48 -4.74 16.43
CA ARG A 22 2.20 -4.04 16.27
C ARG A 22 1.66 -3.67 17.65
N ARG A 23 1.42 -2.36 17.86
CA ARG A 23 0.96 -1.80 19.15
C ARG A 23 -0.56 -1.56 19.24
N ILE A 24 -1.30 -1.77 18.15
CA ILE A 24 -2.76 -1.75 18.14
C ILE A 24 -3.35 -3.14 18.36
N SER A 25 -4.50 -3.22 19.04
CA SER A 25 -5.18 -4.48 19.33
C SER A 25 -5.67 -5.21 18.06
N ASP A 26 -5.95 -6.52 18.16
CA ASP A 26 -6.53 -7.30 17.06
C ASP A 26 -7.90 -6.81 16.63
N THR A 27 -8.71 -6.37 17.60
CA THR A 27 -10.06 -5.84 17.34
C THR A 27 -9.98 -4.51 16.59
N GLU A 28 -9.04 -3.64 16.96
CA GLU A 28 -8.77 -2.38 16.28
C GLU A 28 -8.22 -2.62 14.86
N TYR A 29 -7.23 -3.50 14.71
CA TYR A 29 -6.70 -3.90 13.41
C TYR A 29 -7.79 -4.46 12.50
N ALA A 30 -8.64 -5.38 13.01
CA ALA A 30 -9.76 -5.92 12.24
C ALA A 30 -10.79 -4.84 11.85
N SER A 31 -11.03 -3.86 12.73
CA SER A 31 -11.90 -2.71 12.45
C SER A 31 -11.32 -1.83 11.34
N LEU A 32 -10.03 -1.52 11.38
CA LEU A 32 -9.31 -0.79 10.33
C LEU A 32 -9.35 -1.55 9.00
N ARG A 33 -9.09 -2.85 9.02
CA ARG A 33 -9.06 -3.72 7.84
C ARG A 33 -10.40 -3.77 7.12
N ARG A 34 -11.52 -3.67 7.84
CA ARG A 34 -12.87 -3.60 7.22
C ARG A 34 -13.12 -2.31 6.46
N LYS A 35 -12.28 -1.29 6.66
CA LYS A 35 -12.40 0.05 6.06
C LYS A 35 -11.30 0.35 5.03
N THR A 36 -10.36 -0.57 4.81
CA THR A 36 -9.30 -0.43 3.80
C THR A 36 -9.17 -1.70 2.94
N PRO A 37 -8.95 -1.61 1.62
CA PRO A 37 -8.99 -0.39 0.81
C PRO A 37 -10.38 0.26 0.86
N SER A 38 -10.46 1.59 0.76
CA SER A 38 -11.73 2.30 0.66
C SER A 38 -12.41 2.03 -0.70
N PRO A 39 -13.73 2.22 -0.82
CA PRO A 39 -14.40 2.16 -2.13
C PRO A 39 -13.80 3.12 -3.17
N GLU A 40 -13.24 4.24 -2.73
CA GLU A 40 -12.56 5.18 -3.61
C GLU A 40 -11.27 4.61 -4.16
N MET A 41 -10.41 4.02 -3.32
CA MET A 41 -9.16 3.39 -3.77
C MET A 41 -9.43 2.23 -4.74
N ARG A 42 -10.45 1.42 -4.48
CA ARG A 42 -10.90 0.36 -5.41
C ARG A 42 -11.29 0.92 -6.79
N ARG A 43 -11.95 2.07 -6.83
CA ARG A 43 -12.29 2.73 -8.11
C ARG A 43 -11.07 3.32 -8.79
N LYS A 44 -10.17 3.95 -8.03
CA LYS A 44 -8.95 4.60 -8.56
C LYS A 44 -8.02 3.61 -9.27
N VAL A 45 -7.77 2.45 -8.67
CA VAL A 45 -6.89 1.44 -9.30
C VAL A 45 -7.47 0.83 -10.58
N ASN A 46 -8.78 0.94 -10.79
CA ASN A 46 -9.47 0.49 -12.01
C ASN A 46 -9.74 1.63 -12.99
N LYS A 47 -9.42 2.87 -12.62
CA LYS A 47 -9.66 4.04 -13.46
C LYS A 47 -8.72 3.98 -14.67
N ASP A 48 -9.27 4.21 -15.86
CA ASP A 48 -8.54 4.25 -17.13
C ASP A 48 -7.86 2.92 -17.54
N VAL A 49 -8.16 1.82 -16.83
CA VAL A 49 -7.68 0.47 -17.18
C VAL A 49 -8.45 -0.04 -18.39
N VAL A 50 -7.71 -0.48 -19.42
CA VAL A 50 -8.26 -1.08 -20.64
C VAL A 50 -7.97 -2.58 -20.61
N LEU A 51 -9.03 -3.38 -20.64
CA LEU A 51 -8.95 -4.86 -20.65
C LEU A 51 -9.42 -5.43 -22.01
N PRO A 52 -8.85 -6.56 -22.46
CA PRO A 52 -7.86 -7.38 -21.75
C PRO A 52 -6.46 -6.77 -21.77
N MET A 53 -5.64 -7.15 -20.78
CA MET A 53 -4.22 -6.79 -20.72
C MET A 53 -3.42 -7.95 -20.12
N ASP A 54 -2.14 -8.05 -20.44
CA ASP A 54 -1.24 -8.99 -19.76
C ASP A 54 -1.15 -8.66 -18.26
N ASP A 55 -1.10 -9.68 -17.42
CA ASP A 55 -0.88 -9.50 -15.98
C ASP A 55 0.56 -8.99 -15.78
N PRO A 56 0.74 -7.77 -15.23
CA PRO A 56 2.07 -7.17 -15.12
C PRO A 56 2.96 -7.91 -14.13
N ALA A 57 2.38 -8.61 -13.16
CA ALA A 57 3.11 -9.30 -12.10
C ALA A 57 3.35 -10.79 -12.41
N ILE A 58 2.40 -11.46 -13.07
CA ILE A 58 2.48 -12.90 -13.37
C ILE A 58 2.63 -13.11 -14.88
N PRO A 59 3.87 -13.30 -15.39
CA PRO A 59 4.11 -13.54 -16.81
C PRO A 59 3.26 -14.67 -17.40
N GLY A 60 2.70 -14.44 -18.59
CA GLY A 60 1.88 -15.42 -19.31
C GLY A 60 0.42 -15.51 -18.85
N HIS A 61 0.00 -14.72 -17.87
CA HIS A 61 -1.41 -14.56 -17.49
C HIS A 61 -2.00 -13.31 -18.14
N THR A 62 -3.30 -13.35 -18.40
CA THR A 62 -4.09 -12.24 -18.95
C THR A 62 -5.18 -11.86 -17.97
N ILE A 63 -5.39 -10.56 -17.78
CA ILE A 63 -6.54 -10.01 -17.06
C ILE A 63 -7.63 -9.77 -18.10
N GLU A 64 -8.71 -10.52 -17.99
CA GLU A 64 -9.72 -10.66 -19.03
C GLU A 64 -10.78 -9.55 -18.99
N LYS A 65 -11.46 -9.34 -20.12
CA LYS A 65 -12.58 -8.40 -20.17
C LYS A 65 -13.69 -8.82 -19.21
N GLY A 66 -14.09 -7.90 -18.32
CA GLY A 66 -15.12 -8.16 -17.30
C GLY A 66 -14.54 -8.50 -15.93
N GLU A 67 -13.23 -8.68 -15.83
CA GLU A 67 -12.53 -8.72 -14.55
C GLU A 67 -12.26 -7.30 -14.02
N THR A 68 -11.84 -7.22 -12.76
CA THR A 68 -11.42 -5.97 -12.11
C THR A 68 -10.13 -6.20 -11.34
N LEU A 69 -9.30 -5.15 -11.27
CA LEU A 69 -8.11 -5.15 -10.42
C LEU A 69 -8.52 -5.01 -8.95
N GLU A 70 -7.81 -5.73 -8.09
CA GLU A 70 -7.86 -5.54 -6.64
C GLU A 70 -6.89 -4.42 -6.24
N ALA A 71 -7.32 -3.54 -5.36
CA ALA A 71 -6.46 -2.49 -4.80
C ALA A 71 -5.54 -3.13 -3.74
N ASP A 72 -4.28 -3.34 -4.08
CA ASP A 72 -3.25 -3.80 -3.16
C ASP A 72 -2.59 -2.61 -2.46
N HIS A 73 -2.22 -2.78 -1.20
CA HIS A 73 -1.37 -1.82 -0.52
C HIS A 73 0.08 -2.09 -0.89
N ILE A 74 0.76 -1.10 -1.48
CA ILE A 74 2.16 -1.21 -1.85
C ILE A 74 3.00 -1.48 -0.60
N VAL A 75 2.93 -0.59 0.39
CA VAL A 75 3.34 -0.86 1.78
C VAL A 75 2.15 -1.47 2.51
N SER A 76 2.24 -2.74 2.88
CA SER A 76 1.10 -3.48 3.42
C SER A 76 0.56 -2.89 4.72
N MET A 77 -0.76 -3.02 4.95
CA MET A 77 -1.41 -2.62 6.21
C MET A 77 -0.72 -3.23 7.45
N ASP A 78 -0.23 -4.47 7.35
CA ASP A 78 0.49 -5.14 8.44
C ASP A 78 1.82 -4.42 8.78
N ARG A 79 2.55 -3.95 7.76
CA ARG A 79 3.77 -3.15 7.94
C ARG A 79 3.45 -1.77 8.53
N ILE A 80 2.45 -1.08 7.99
CA ILE A 80 2.04 0.24 8.48
C ILE A 80 1.60 0.17 9.94
N ALA A 81 0.85 -0.86 10.34
CA ALA A 81 0.42 -1.05 11.73
C ALA A 81 1.57 -1.34 12.71
N LYS A 82 2.77 -1.64 12.20
CA LYS A 82 4.02 -1.85 12.93
C LYS A 82 4.96 -0.65 12.88
N MET A 83 4.62 0.40 12.13
CA MET A 83 5.42 1.62 12.10
C MET A 83 5.30 2.37 13.42
N GLU A 84 6.43 2.87 13.92
CA GLU A 84 6.50 3.63 15.15
C GLU A 84 5.58 4.86 15.08
N GLY A 85 4.69 5.01 16.07
CA GLY A 85 3.77 6.13 16.17
C GLY A 85 2.38 5.87 15.58
N PHE A 86 2.16 4.79 14.81
CA PHE A 86 0.84 4.48 14.24
C PHE A 86 -0.24 4.27 15.32
N ASP A 87 0.15 3.74 16.48
CA ASP A 87 -0.71 3.52 17.65
C ASP A 87 -1.09 4.82 18.38
N LYS A 88 -0.39 5.92 18.13
CA LYS A 88 -0.67 7.24 18.71
C LYS A 88 -1.63 8.08 17.87
N LEU A 89 -2.04 7.56 16.72
CA LEU A 89 -2.93 8.25 15.78
C LEU A 89 -4.39 8.10 16.21
N THR A 90 -5.21 9.10 15.90
CA THR A 90 -6.66 8.92 15.99
C THR A 90 -7.14 7.92 14.95
N ARG A 91 -8.34 7.37 15.16
CA ARG A 91 -8.96 6.42 14.23
C ARG A 91 -9.07 6.98 12.81
N GLU A 92 -9.35 8.28 12.69
CA GLU A 92 -9.45 9.02 11.43
C GLU A 92 -8.07 9.13 10.75
N GLN A 93 -7.03 9.52 11.50
CA GLN A 93 -5.66 9.62 11.01
C GLN A 93 -5.13 8.25 10.55
N GLN A 94 -5.39 7.18 11.30
CA GLN A 94 -5.05 5.82 10.88
C GLN A 94 -5.71 5.45 9.54
N LEU A 95 -6.98 5.82 9.33
CA LEU A 95 -7.67 5.56 8.05
C LEU A 95 -7.13 6.40 6.90
N GLU A 96 -6.74 7.64 7.18
CA GLU A 96 -6.15 8.52 6.18
C GLU A 96 -4.82 7.94 5.68
N ILE A 97 -3.96 7.48 6.60
CA ILE A 97 -2.70 6.82 6.24
C ILE A 97 -2.94 5.50 5.52
N LEU A 98 -3.83 4.65 6.05
CA LEU A 98 -4.14 3.35 5.43
C LEU A 98 -4.85 3.49 4.08
N ASN A 99 -5.45 4.64 3.77
CA ASN A 99 -6.06 4.93 2.47
C ASN A 99 -5.31 6.02 1.70
N TYR A 100 -4.03 6.24 2.01
CA TYR A 100 -3.19 7.16 1.27
C TYR A 100 -3.12 6.72 -0.20
N GLU A 101 -3.57 7.59 -1.10
CA GLU A 101 -3.85 7.26 -2.50
C GLU A 101 -2.67 6.63 -3.22
N ASP A 102 -1.48 7.20 -3.00
CA ASP A 102 -0.23 6.78 -3.62
C ASP A 102 0.27 5.41 -3.14
N ASN A 103 -0.29 4.88 -2.05
CA ASN A 103 0.04 3.56 -1.50
C ASN A 103 -0.77 2.42 -2.13
N PHE A 104 -1.50 2.66 -3.23
CA PHE A 104 -2.25 1.61 -3.92
C PHE A 104 -1.75 1.34 -5.33
N VAL A 105 -1.76 0.05 -5.69
CA VAL A 105 -1.59 -0.41 -7.06
C VAL A 105 -2.70 -1.41 -7.39
N GLY A 106 -3.15 -1.42 -8.65
CA GLY A 106 -4.07 -2.45 -9.13
C GLY A 106 -3.31 -3.73 -9.45
N LEU A 107 -3.70 -4.84 -8.81
CA LEU A 107 -3.21 -6.18 -9.13
C LEU A 107 -4.36 -7.07 -9.62
N SER A 108 -4.06 -8.07 -10.44
CA SER A 108 -5.03 -9.14 -10.68
C SER A 108 -5.37 -9.84 -9.35
N LYS A 109 -6.54 -10.47 -9.28
CA LYS A 109 -6.93 -11.25 -8.09
C LYS A 109 -5.90 -12.32 -7.72
N SER A 110 -5.33 -13.00 -8.73
CA SER A 110 -4.30 -14.02 -8.54
C SER A 110 -3.00 -13.43 -8.00
N ALA A 111 -2.55 -12.31 -8.58
CA ALA A 111 -1.37 -11.59 -8.13
C ALA A 111 -1.52 -11.07 -6.69
N ASN A 112 -2.65 -10.41 -6.38
CA ASN A 112 -2.92 -9.88 -5.05
C ASN A 112 -2.93 -10.98 -3.97
N ALA A 113 -3.61 -12.10 -4.25
CA ALA A 113 -3.64 -13.25 -3.33
C ALA A 113 -2.26 -13.90 -3.15
N SER A 114 -1.46 -13.97 -4.23
CA SER A 114 -0.10 -14.53 -4.22
C SER A 114 0.86 -13.69 -3.37
N LYS A 115 0.79 -12.36 -3.51
CA LYS A 115 1.59 -11.41 -2.73
C LYS A 115 1.22 -11.49 -1.24
N GLY A 116 -0.04 -11.27 -0.92
CA GLY A 116 -0.50 -11.15 0.46
C GLY A 116 0.20 -9.99 1.19
N SER A 117 0.69 -10.22 2.41
CA SER A 117 1.38 -9.20 3.21
C SER A 117 2.88 -9.07 2.94
N LYS A 118 3.43 -9.89 2.04
CA LYS A 118 4.86 -9.88 1.68
C LYS A 118 5.26 -8.54 1.08
N THR A 119 6.49 -8.13 1.30
CA THR A 119 7.11 -7.04 0.53
C THR A 119 7.30 -7.48 -0.92
N TYR A 120 7.51 -6.53 -1.83
CA TYR A 120 7.88 -6.87 -3.21
C TYR A 120 9.26 -7.53 -3.27
N GLU A 121 10.14 -7.27 -2.29
CA GLU A 121 11.41 -7.98 -2.15
C GLU A 121 11.22 -9.44 -1.72
N GLU A 122 10.26 -9.75 -0.86
CA GLU A 122 9.95 -11.13 -0.45
C GLU A 122 9.13 -11.89 -1.51
N TRP A 123 8.28 -11.20 -2.26
CA TRP A 123 7.39 -11.80 -3.24
C TRP A 123 8.09 -12.08 -4.58
N THR A 124 8.77 -13.24 -4.64
CA THR A 124 9.62 -13.63 -5.77
C THR A 124 8.97 -14.61 -6.75
N THR A 125 7.95 -15.35 -6.33
CA THR A 125 7.32 -16.41 -7.16
C THR A 125 5.82 -16.49 -6.92
N TYR A 126 5.05 -16.66 -7.99
CA TYR A 126 3.68 -17.15 -7.93
C TYR A 126 3.70 -18.68 -7.72
N VAL A 127 3.72 -19.06 -6.44
CA VAL A 127 3.97 -20.44 -5.99
C VAL A 127 3.03 -21.46 -6.61
N LYS A 128 1.76 -21.11 -6.86
CA LYS A 128 0.75 -22.03 -7.39
C LYS A 128 1.18 -22.66 -8.72
N GLU A 129 1.92 -21.92 -9.55
CA GLU A 129 2.33 -22.36 -10.89
C GLU A 129 3.86 -22.36 -11.06
N GLY A 130 4.62 -22.02 -10.02
CA GLY A 130 6.08 -21.95 -10.09
C GLY A 130 6.61 -20.85 -11.00
N ILE A 131 5.79 -19.82 -11.29
CA ILE A 131 6.14 -18.72 -12.19
C ILE A 131 6.88 -17.64 -11.39
N PRO A 132 8.13 -17.27 -11.77
CA PRO A 132 8.79 -16.12 -11.18
C PRO A 132 7.96 -14.84 -11.40
N ILE A 133 7.84 -14.00 -10.37
CA ILE A 133 7.20 -12.70 -10.55
C ILE A 133 8.02 -11.88 -11.53
N ASN A 134 7.34 -11.15 -12.42
CA ASN A 134 8.00 -10.35 -13.46
C ASN A 134 9.09 -9.46 -12.85
N PRO A 135 10.37 -9.63 -13.24
CA PRO A 135 11.49 -8.94 -12.59
C PRO A 135 11.44 -7.42 -12.77
N GLU A 136 11.01 -6.92 -13.94
CA GLU A 136 10.92 -5.47 -14.21
C GLU A 136 9.82 -4.83 -13.37
N PHE A 137 8.66 -5.49 -13.30
CA PHE A 137 7.57 -5.08 -12.42
C PHE A 137 8.03 -5.08 -10.96
N ARG A 138 8.67 -6.16 -10.52
CA ARG A 138 9.14 -6.32 -9.14
C ARG A 138 10.18 -5.26 -8.76
N GLU A 139 11.16 -4.98 -9.62
CA GLU A 139 12.17 -3.95 -9.37
C GLU A 139 11.55 -2.57 -9.20
N LYS A 140 10.62 -2.18 -10.09
CA LYS A 140 9.87 -0.93 -9.98
C LYS A 140 9.10 -0.85 -8.66
N MET A 141 8.43 -1.95 -8.28
CA MET A 141 7.62 -1.96 -7.07
C MET A 141 8.45 -2.00 -5.78
N ILE A 142 9.64 -2.61 -5.77
CA ILE A 142 10.60 -2.51 -4.66
C ILE A 142 11.02 -1.06 -4.44
N ALA A 143 11.38 -0.35 -5.50
CA ALA A 143 11.75 1.06 -5.40
C ALA A 143 10.58 1.92 -4.88
N ARG A 144 9.37 1.69 -5.39
CA ARG A 144 8.17 2.41 -4.96
C ARG A 144 7.76 2.08 -3.53
N GLU A 145 7.86 0.82 -3.11
CA GLU A 145 7.59 0.41 -1.73
C GLU A 145 8.54 1.14 -0.78
N LYS A 146 9.86 1.11 -1.05
CA LYS A 146 10.86 1.81 -0.23
C LYS A 146 10.63 3.32 -0.13
N GLU A 147 10.25 3.97 -1.23
CA GLU A 147 9.90 5.40 -1.24
C GLU A 147 8.68 5.67 -0.33
N LEU A 148 7.61 4.88 -0.51
CA LEU A 148 6.37 5.03 0.25
C LEU A 148 6.53 4.73 1.73
N GLU A 149 7.42 3.80 2.11
CA GLU A 149 7.72 3.55 3.51
C GLU A 149 8.19 4.82 4.23
N GLY A 150 9.08 5.59 3.60
CA GLY A 150 9.56 6.84 4.17
C GLY A 150 8.53 7.96 4.15
N ILE A 151 7.71 8.05 3.10
CA ILE A 151 6.58 9.00 3.04
C ILE A 151 5.57 8.71 4.14
N ILE A 152 5.18 7.44 4.31
CA ILE A 152 4.19 7.04 5.31
C ILE A 152 4.73 7.27 6.72
N GLN A 153 6.01 6.94 7.00
CA GLN A 153 6.62 7.25 8.30
C GLN A 153 6.58 8.76 8.58
N ASN A 154 6.90 9.59 7.57
CA ASN A 154 6.80 11.05 7.68
C ASN A 154 5.37 11.54 7.99
N MET A 155 4.36 10.95 7.36
CA MET A 155 2.96 11.26 7.65
C MET A 155 2.60 10.91 9.09
N ILE A 156 2.99 9.72 9.57
CA ILE A 156 2.80 9.29 10.96
C ILE A 156 3.45 10.28 11.92
N ASP A 157 4.73 10.60 11.73
CA ASP A 157 5.49 11.49 12.60
C ASP A 157 4.87 12.90 12.67
N SER A 158 4.35 13.38 11.53
CA SER A 158 3.68 14.68 11.43
C SER A 158 2.39 14.73 12.26
N TYR A 159 1.57 13.68 12.20
CA TYR A 159 0.37 13.59 13.04
C TYR A 159 0.72 13.44 14.52
N VAL A 160 1.70 12.60 14.87
CA VAL A 160 2.12 12.42 16.27
C VAL A 160 2.59 13.74 16.88
N LYS A 161 3.39 14.52 16.13
CA LYS A 161 3.81 15.86 16.55
C LYS A 161 2.61 16.80 16.71
N GLY A 162 1.66 16.76 15.78
CA GLY A 162 0.43 17.55 15.84
C GLY A 162 -0.48 17.18 17.02
N ASN A 163 -0.46 15.93 17.46
CA ASN A 163 -1.25 15.41 18.58
C ASN A 163 -0.62 15.73 19.96
N GLY A 164 0.57 16.34 20.01
CA GLY A 164 1.22 16.75 21.26
C GLY A 164 2.38 15.88 21.74
N GLY A 165 2.81 14.88 20.96
CA GLY A 165 3.97 14.00 21.24
C GLY A 165 3.67 12.74 22.05
#